data_AF-A0A6C0DX91-F1
#
_entry.id   AF-A0A6C0DX91-F1
#
_cell.length_a   1.000
_cell.length_b   1.000
_cell.length_c   1.000
_cell.angle_alpha   90.00
_cell.angle_beta   90.00
_cell.angle_gamma   90.00
#
_symmetry.space_group_name_H-M   'P 1'
#
loop_
_entity.id
_entity.type
_entity.pdbx_description
1 polymer ?
#
loop_
_entity_poly.entity_id
_entity_poly.type
_entity_poly.pdbx_seq_one_letter_code
_entity_poly.pdbx_strand_id
1 'polypeptide(L)'
;MQTCIICLEEGTNLTQINHCGAYYVHKKCHNKWKSKNNTCIVCRELLTQEHTITVAQAVPIVEEEPNHTNYNIINALKFKVVYTINILLTVLLIVLIFYIW
;
A
#
# COMPACT_ATOMS: atom_id res chain seq x y z
N MET A 1 14.96 -16.58 7.47
CA MET A 1 13.58 -16.68 7.99
C MET A 1 12.70 -15.65 7.28
N GLN A 2 11.54 -16.05 6.77
CA GLN A 2 10.55 -15.13 6.19
C GLN A 2 9.42 -14.95 7.20
N THR A 3 8.98 -13.70 7.40
CA THR A 3 7.93 -13.33 8.35
C THR A 3 6.69 -12.85 7.62
N CYS A 4 5.52 -13.15 8.19
CA CYS A 4 4.26 -12.67 7.65
C CYS A 4 4.08 -11.17 7.99
N ILE A 5 3.89 -10.31 6.98
CA ILE A 5 3.71 -8.87 7.21
C ILE A 5 2.41 -8.50 7.95
N ILE A 6 1.44 -9.42 8.04
CA ILE A 6 0.15 -9.16 8.72
C ILE A 6 0.22 -9.53 10.21
N CYS A 7 0.73 -10.70 10.55
CA CYS A 7 0.76 -11.19 11.94
C CYS A 7 2.14 -11.15 12.58
N LEU A 8 3.18 -10.79 11.82
CA LEU A 8 4.58 -10.68 12.27
C LEU A 8 5.20 -12.00 12.76
N GLU A 9 4.51 -13.13 12.58
CA GLU A 9 5.00 -14.46 12.90
C GLU A 9 5.76 -15.08 11.71
N GLU A 10 6.77 -15.88 12.03
CA GLU A 10 7.43 -16.76 11.06
C GLU A 10 6.51 -17.93 10.70
N GLY A 11 6.63 -18.45 9.48
CA GLY A 11 5.86 -19.64 9.11
C GLY A 11 6.27 -20.29 7.80
N THR A 12 5.76 -21.51 7.60
CA THR A 12 6.09 -22.39 6.47
C THR A 12 5.13 -22.25 5.29
N ASN A 13 4.02 -21.53 5.45
CA ASN A 13 2.95 -21.38 4.45
C ASN A 13 2.76 -19.92 4.01
N LEU A 14 3.88 -19.28 3.69
CA LEU A 14 3.92 -17.91 3.21
C LEU A 14 3.71 -17.88 1.69
N THR A 15 2.87 -16.96 1.24
CA THR A 15 2.70 -16.61 -0.17
C THR A 15 3.40 -15.28 -0.41
N GLN A 16 4.18 -15.21 -1.48
CA GLN A 16 4.82 -13.97 -1.88
C GLN A 16 3.82 -13.09 -2.63
N ILE A 17 3.71 -11.83 -2.22
CA ILE A 17 3.00 -10.76 -2.92
C ILE A 17 4.06 -9.97 -3.65
N ASN A 18 3.81 -9.66 -4.94
CA ASN A 18 4.76 -8.95 -5.81
C ASN A 18 4.28 -7.55 -6.23
N HIS A 19 3.09 -7.12 -5.80
CA HIS A 19 2.46 -5.88 -6.27
C HIS A 19 3.28 -4.62 -5.92
N CYS A 20 3.73 -4.49 -4.67
CA CYS A 20 4.44 -3.31 -4.17
C CYS A 20 5.89 -3.64 -3.73
N GLY A 21 6.43 -4.77 -4.18
CA GLY A 21 7.71 -5.35 -3.73
C GLY A 21 7.56 -6.81 -3.32
N ALA A 22 8.64 -7.44 -2.86
CA ALA A 22 8.65 -8.85 -2.42
C ALA A 22 8.28 -8.95 -0.93
N TYR A 23 7.00 -9.19 -0.65
CA TYR A 23 6.50 -9.36 0.72
C TYR A 23 5.92 -10.75 0.93
N TYR A 24 6.10 -11.30 2.12
CA TYR A 24 5.60 -12.62 2.49
C TYR A 24 4.40 -12.51 3.42
N VAL A 25 3.37 -13.31 3.14
CA VAL A 25 2.16 -13.31 3.95
C VAL A 25 1.59 -14.71 4.07
N HIS A 26 1.10 -15.09 5.26
CA HIS A 26 0.42 -16.38 5.41
C HIS A 26 -0.82 -16.45 4.53
N LYS A 27 -1.06 -17.60 3.89
CA LYS A 27 -2.27 -17.82 3.07
C LYS A 27 -3.56 -17.50 3.85
N LYS A 28 -3.62 -17.89 5.13
CA LYS A 28 -4.74 -17.57 6.04
C LYS A 28 -4.91 -16.06 6.25
N CYS A 29 -3.81 -15.35 6.49
CA CYS A 29 -3.83 -13.89 6.67
C CYS A 29 -4.21 -13.17 5.37
N HIS A 30 -3.70 -13.65 4.22
CA HIS A 30 -4.06 -13.13 2.91
C HIS A 30 -5.56 -13.27 2.62
N ASN A 31 -6.12 -14.46 2.84
CA ASN A 31 -7.54 -14.73 2.59
C ASN A 31 -8.43 -13.88 3.49
N LYS A 32 -8.07 -13.75 4.78
CA LYS A 32 -8.81 -12.91 5.74
C LYS A 32 -8.75 -11.42 5.37
N TRP A 33 -7.64 -10.97 4.80
CA TRP A 33 -7.53 -9.61 4.27
C TRP A 33 -8.44 -9.44 3.05
N LYS A 34 -8.30 -10.30 2.04
CA LYS A 34 -9.12 -10.28 0.81
C LYS A 34 -10.62 -10.35 1.07
N SER A 35 -11.05 -11.15 2.05
CA SER A 35 -12.48 -11.26 2.40
C SER A 35 -13.08 -9.97 2.98
N LYS A 36 -12.23 -9.09 3.51
CA LYS A 36 -12.68 -7.80 4.09
C LYS A 36 -12.38 -6.63 3.17
N ASN A 37 -11.24 -6.67 2.48
CA ASN A 37 -10.69 -5.59 1.70
C ASN A 37 -10.16 -6.16 0.37
N ASN A 38 -10.66 -5.68 -0.76
CA ASN A 38 -10.09 -6.03 -2.08
C ASN A 38 -8.91 -5.11 -2.44
N THR A 39 -7.97 -4.94 -1.51
CA THR A 39 -6.84 -4.02 -1.65
C THR A 39 -5.50 -4.66 -1.34
N CYS A 40 -4.42 -4.10 -1.88
CA CYS A 40 -3.06 -4.53 -1.58
C CYS A 40 -2.75 -4.30 -0.09
N ILE A 41 -2.17 -5.30 0.56
CA ILE A 41 -1.86 -5.23 2.01
C ILE A 41 -0.83 -4.14 2.32
N VAL A 42 0.04 -3.81 1.36
CA VAL A 42 1.14 -2.86 1.52
C VAL A 42 0.70 -1.44 1.19
N CYS A 43 0.20 -1.24 -0.03
CA CYS A 43 -0.10 0.08 -0.59
C CYS A 43 -1.60 0.43 -0.57
N ARG A 44 -2.47 -0.50 -0.17
CA ARG A 44 -3.94 -0.34 -0.05
C ARG A 44 -4.67 0.02 -1.34
N GLU A 45 -3.99 -0.07 -2.47
CA GLU A 45 -4.56 0.07 -3.80
C GLU A 45 -5.53 -1.09 -4.11
N LEU A 46 -6.63 -0.82 -4.81
CA LEU A 46 -7.56 -1.88 -5.18
C LEU A 46 -6.86 -2.89 -6.09
N LEU A 47 -6.99 -4.17 -5.74
CA LEU A 47 -6.56 -5.25 -6.62
C LEU A 47 -7.71 -5.47 -7.61
N THR A 48 -7.67 -4.80 -8.76
CA THR A 48 -8.66 -4.96 -9.84
C THR A 48 -8.68 -6.44 -10.23
N GLN A 49 -9.73 -7.16 -9.83
CA GLN A 49 -9.95 -8.52 -10.31
C GLN A 49 -10.56 -8.44 -11.70
N GLU A 50 -9.74 -8.22 -12.72
CA GLU A 50 -10.11 -8.66 -14.06
C GLU A 50 -10.05 -10.19 -14.09
N HIS A 51 -11.14 -10.84 -13.69
CA HIS A 51 -11.51 -12.15 -14.19
C HIS A 51 -12.99 -12.40 -13.86
N THR A 52 -13.84 -11.46 -14.22
CA THR A 52 -15.24 -11.79 -14.49
C THR A 52 -15.26 -12.49 -15.85
N ILE A 53 -15.04 -13.80 -15.84
CA ILE A 53 -15.46 -14.65 -16.96
C ILE A 53 -16.97 -14.46 -17.07
N THR A 54 -17.37 -13.67 -18.06
CA THR A 54 -18.75 -13.35 -18.35
C THR A 54 -19.42 -14.61 -18.90
N VAL A 55 -20.22 -15.29 -18.07
CA VAL A 55 -21.41 -15.98 -18.57
C VAL A 55 -22.59 -15.11 -18.19
N ALA A 56 -23.30 -14.68 -19.22
CA ALA A 56 -24.29 -13.62 -19.26
C ALA A 56 -25.29 -13.61 -18.10
N GLN A 57 -25.58 -12.42 -17.57
CA GLN A 57 -26.95 -11.85 -17.54
C GLN A 57 -26.92 -10.40 -17.00
N ALA A 58 -27.79 -9.60 -17.60
CA ALA A 58 -27.71 -8.15 -17.77
C ALA A 58 -28.19 -7.32 -16.57
N VAL A 59 -27.46 -6.26 -16.24
CA VAL A 59 -27.99 -4.98 -15.71
C VAL A 59 -27.05 -3.86 -16.18
N PRO A 60 -27.54 -2.79 -16.85
CA PRO A 60 -26.70 -1.63 -17.16
C PRO A 60 -26.55 -0.81 -15.88
N ILE A 61 -25.46 -1.00 -15.15
CA ILE A 61 -25.05 -0.05 -14.12
C ILE A 61 -24.18 0.97 -14.84
N VAL A 62 -24.68 2.20 -14.89
CA VAL A 62 -23.97 3.38 -15.37
C VAL A 62 -22.67 3.50 -14.57
N GLU A 63 -21.54 3.20 -15.22
CA GLU A 63 -20.20 3.47 -14.68
C GLU A 63 -19.96 4.98 -14.73
N GLU A 64 -20.17 5.67 -13.60
CA GLU A 64 -19.49 6.93 -13.36
C GLU A 64 -18.03 6.61 -13.02
N GLU A 65 -17.15 6.87 -13.98
CA GLU A 65 -15.69 6.74 -13.88
C GLU A 65 -15.15 7.69 -12.78
N PRO A 66 -14.67 7.21 -11.61
CA PRO A 66 -14.08 8.11 -10.63
C PRO A 66 -12.61 8.34 -11.00
N ASN A 67 -12.36 9.52 -11.55
CA ASN A 67 -11.09 10.16 -11.85
C ASN A 67 -9.86 9.61 -11.06
N HIS A 68 -9.22 8.60 -11.65
CA HIS A 68 -8.06 7.86 -11.15
C HIS A 68 -6.75 8.68 -11.16
N THR A 69 -6.75 9.91 -11.69
CA THR A 69 -5.50 10.70 -11.79
C THR A 69 -5.13 11.45 -10.50
N ASN A 70 -6.12 11.72 -9.64
CA ASN A 70 -5.91 12.64 -8.51
C ASN A 70 -5.22 11.97 -7.30
N TYR A 71 -5.48 10.69 -7.02
CA TYR A 71 -4.99 10.03 -5.80
C TYR A 71 -3.46 9.80 -5.80
N ASN A 72 -2.88 9.42 -6.95
CA ASN A 72 -1.44 9.21 -7.09
C ASN A 72 -0.63 10.50 -6.89
N ILE A 73 -1.17 11.62 -7.37
CA ILE A 73 -0.54 12.94 -7.25
C ILE A 73 -0.58 13.40 -5.78
N ILE A 74 -1.72 13.22 -5.09
CA ILE A 74 -1.89 13.61 -3.68
C ILE A 74 -0.93 12.83 -2.77
N ASN A 75 -0.77 11.52 -2.98
CA ASN A 75 0.08 10.69 -2.13
C ASN A 75 1.58 10.98 -2.35
N ALA A 76 2.01 11.21 -3.60
CA ALA A 76 3.37 11.61 -3.91
C ALA A 76 3.71 13.01 -3.35
N LEU A 77 2.76 13.96 -3.40
CA LEU A 77 2.90 15.28 -2.78
C LEU A 77 3.04 15.18 -1.26
N LYS A 78 2.19 14.39 -0.60
CA LYS A 78 2.26 14.19 0.86
C LYS A 78 3.61 13.63 1.30
N PHE A 79 4.13 12.62 0.59
CA PHE A 79 5.43 12.02 0.92
C PHE A 79 6.59 13.02 0.74
N LYS A 80 6.60 13.77 -0.37
CA LYS A 80 7.63 14.79 -0.62
C LYS A 80 7.62 15.91 0.44
N VAL A 81 6.44 16.42 0.81
CA VAL A 81 6.32 17.50 1.80
C VAL A 81 6.83 17.04 3.17
N VAL A 82 6.38 15.86 3.64
CA VAL A 82 6.81 15.32 4.95
C VAL A 82 8.33 15.09 4.98
N TYR A 83 8.91 14.59 3.89
CA TYR A 83 10.36 14.36 3.80
C TYR A 83 11.15 15.68 3.84
N THR A 84 10.72 16.70 3.07
CA THR A 84 11.40 18.01 3.05
C THR A 84 11.38 18.71 4.41
N ILE A 85 10.25 18.66 5.13
CA ILE A 85 10.14 19.25 6.46
C ILE A 85 11.08 18.55 7.46
N ASN A 86 11.14 17.22 7.40
CA ASN A 86 12.05 16.46 8.28
C ASN A 86 13.52 16.81 8.02
N ILE A 87 13.95 16.90 6.76
CA ILE A 87 15.32 17.31 6.42
C ILE A 87 15.62 18.72 6.92
N LEU A 88 14.70 19.67 6.72
CA LEU A 88 14.93 21.05 7.13
C LEU A 88 15.09 21.14 8.66
N LEU A 89 14.27 20.40 9.40
CA LEU A 89 14.34 20.34 10.86
C LEU A 89 15.65 19.72 11.34
N THR A 90 16.12 18.63 10.72
CA THR A 90 17.38 18.00 11.11
C THR A 90 18.58 18.89 10.83
N VAL A 91 18.61 19.57 9.67
CA VAL A 91 19.68 20.54 9.35
C VAL A 91 19.68 21.70 10.35
N LEU A 92 18.52 22.26 10.69
CA LEU A 92 18.41 23.34 11.67
C LEU A 92 18.95 22.91 13.04
N LEU A 93 18.60 21.71 13.51
CA LEU A 93 19.12 21.18 14.76
C LEU A 93 20.63 21.00 14.74
N ILE A 94 21.20 20.52 13.64
CA ILE A 94 22.65 20.36 13.48
C ILE A 94 23.35 21.72 13.58
N VAL A 95 22.84 22.74 12.88
CA VAL A 95 23.40 24.10 12.95
C VAL A 95 23.33 24.67 14.36
N LEU A 96 22.22 24.48 15.08
CA LEU A 96 22.10 24.93 16.47
C LEU A 96 23.11 24.24 17.40
N ILE A 97 23.37 22.95 17.22
CA ILE A 97 24.39 22.22 18.00
C ILE A 97 25.78 22.82 17.76
N PHE A 98 26.15 23.10 16.51
CA PHE A 98 27.43 23.73 16.17
C PHE A 98 27.54 25.20 16.59
N TYR A 99 26.43 25.88 16.85
CA TYR A 99 26.42 27.27 17.30
C TYR A 99 26.50 27.40 18.82
N ILE A 100 26.01 26.39 19.55
CA ILE A 100 26.04 26.33 21.02
C ILE A 100 27.42 25.85 21.53
N TRP A 101 28.18 25.14 20.70
CA TRP A 101 29.50 24.58 21.01
C TRP A 101 30.62 25.43 20.44
#